data_AF-A0A017THX9-F1
#
_entry.id   AF-A0A017THX9-F1
#
_cell.length_a   1.000
_cell.length_b   1.000
_cell.length_c   1.000
_cell.angle_alpha   90.00
_cell.angle_beta   90.00
_cell.angle_gamma   90.00
#
_symmetry.space_group_name_H-M   'P 1'
#
loop_
_entity.id
_entity.type
_entity.pdbx_description
1 polymer ?
#
loop_
_entity_poly.entity_id
_entity_poly.type
_entity_poly.pdbx_seq_one_letter_code
_entity_poly.pdbx_strand_id
1 'polypeptide(L)'
;MLPRVAPSGEDRRAANQHRAALEALFAPRKEPEPAVESGPRVKTGREAPGRIVLASPPQSDPVAVERQKLLARVLAATGRPAISKAVNDFMKAGHTFPQEQDVYLQLLEHTDEERVQDAIQALTTILAGELPKRRAVLESRLRRIEEFAEEGRTRDAAAHLRRHLGGSPSGRRKDEAVDSASTVAAPPVSATRPTGNGAPEVQEEQ
;
A
#
# COMPACT_ATOMS: atom_id res chain seq x y z
N MET A 1 -20.56 1.68 -56.71
CA MET A 1 -19.43 2.63 -56.74
C MET A 1 -19.87 3.90 -56.00
N LEU A 2 -19.29 4.21 -54.84
CA LEU A 2 -19.61 5.43 -54.09
C LEU A 2 -18.56 6.52 -54.39
N PRO A 3 -18.95 7.79 -54.61
CA PRO A 3 -18.02 8.86 -54.96
C PRO A 3 -17.19 9.29 -53.75
N ARG A 4 -15.87 9.37 -53.94
CA ARG A 4 -14.89 9.83 -52.96
C ARG A 4 -14.87 11.37 -52.98
N VAL A 5 -15.59 12.00 -52.05
CA VAL A 5 -15.59 13.47 -51.90
C VAL A 5 -14.20 13.89 -51.41
N ALA A 6 -13.51 14.72 -52.19
CA ALA A 6 -12.21 15.25 -51.81
C ALA A 6 -12.41 16.32 -50.72
N PRO A 7 -11.63 16.30 -49.62
CA PRO A 7 -11.75 17.30 -48.56
C PRO A 7 -11.35 18.68 -49.09
N SER A 8 -12.18 19.67 -48.77
CA SER A 8 -12.03 21.05 -49.24
C SER A 8 -10.76 21.69 -48.64
N GLY A 9 -10.26 22.76 -49.25
CA GLY A 9 -9.08 23.47 -48.75
C GLY A 9 -9.27 24.08 -47.36
N GLU A 10 -10.52 24.35 -46.96
CA GLU A 10 -10.86 24.88 -45.64
C GLU A 10 -10.77 23.80 -44.56
N ASP A 11 -11.18 22.56 -44.86
CA ASP A 11 -11.07 21.41 -43.94
C ASP A 11 -9.61 21.15 -43.54
N ARG A 12 -8.67 21.34 -44.48
CA ARG A 12 -7.24 21.18 -44.20
C ARG A 12 -6.68 22.27 -43.28
N ARG A 13 -7.18 23.50 -43.38
CA ARG A 13 -6.77 24.61 -42.50
C ARG A 13 -7.31 24.41 -41.09
N ALA A 14 -8.58 24.02 -40.96
CA ALA A 14 -9.20 23.72 -39.67
C ALA A 14 -8.49 22.55 -38.97
N ALA A 15 -8.15 21.48 -39.71
CA ALA A 15 -7.42 20.35 -39.17
C ALA A 15 -6.01 20.74 -38.67
N ASN A 16 -5.30 21.61 -39.40
CA ASN A 16 -3.97 22.08 -39.00
C ASN A 16 -4.03 22.99 -37.75
N GLN A 17 -5.04 23.86 -37.65
CA GLN A 17 -5.25 24.70 -36.46
C GLN A 17 -5.56 23.86 -35.22
N HIS A 18 -6.41 22.85 -35.36
CA HIS A 18 -6.74 21.92 -34.28
C HIS A 18 -5.50 21.15 -33.79
N ARG A 19 -4.65 20.68 -34.72
CA ARG A 19 -3.40 20.00 -34.38
C ARG A 19 -2.43 20.91 -33.64
N ALA A 20 -2.25 22.15 -34.10
CA ALA A 20 -1.37 23.13 -33.45
C ALA A 20 -1.85 23.52 -32.04
N ALA A 21 -3.18 23.65 -31.84
CA ALA A 21 -3.76 23.95 -30.53
C ALA A 21 -3.52 22.81 -29.52
N LEU A 22 -3.63 21.56 -29.96
CA LEU A 22 -3.31 20.41 -29.12
C LEU A 22 -1.82 20.35 -28.78
N GLU A 23 -0.94 20.59 -29.76
CA GLU A 23 0.50 20.63 -29.51
C GLU A 23 0.90 21.72 -28.49
N ALA A 24 0.25 22.88 -28.51
CA ALA A 24 0.49 23.95 -27.54
C ALA A 24 0.06 23.59 -26.10
N LEU A 25 -0.97 22.77 -25.94
CA LEU A 25 -1.43 22.32 -24.61
C LEU A 25 -0.52 21.27 -23.99
N PHE A 26 0.15 20.46 -24.82
CA PHE A 26 1.03 19.38 -24.39
C PHE A 26 2.52 19.71 -24.55
N ALA A 27 2.86 20.91 -25.05
CA ALA A 27 4.24 21.37 -25.09
C ALA A 27 4.80 21.47 -23.65
N PRO A 28 5.97 20.88 -23.37
CA PRO A 28 6.63 20.99 -22.08
C PRO A 28 6.79 22.48 -21.73
N ARG A 29 6.24 22.90 -20.58
CA ARG A 29 6.39 24.28 -20.09
C ARG A 29 7.87 24.57 -19.90
N LYS A 30 8.47 25.23 -20.89
CA LYS A 30 9.81 25.79 -20.80
C LYS A 30 9.70 27.04 -19.95
N GLU A 31 10.08 26.94 -18.67
CA GLU A 31 10.19 28.06 -17.75
C GLU A 31 11.08 29.15 -18.40
N PRO A 32 10.61 30.39 -18.53
CA PRO A 32 11.45 31.47 -19.01
C PRO A 32 12.45 31.89 -17.92
N GLU A 33 13.74 31.74 -18.23
CA GLU A 33 14.85 32.37 -17.50
C GLU A 33 14.67 33.90 -17.44
N PRO A 34 14.95 34.56 -16.29
CA PRO A 34 14.78 35.99 -16.15
C PRO A 34 15.97 36.74 -16.73
N ALA A 35 15.82 37.28 -17.95
CA ALA A 35 16.69 38.31 -18.48
C ALA A 35 16.21 39.71 -18.04
N VAL A 36 17.16 40.48 -17.53
CA VAL A 36 17.03 41.86 -17.04
C VAL A 36 16.97 42.83 -18.23
N GLU A 37 16.36 44.00 -17.99
CA GLU A 37 16.40 45.27 -18.75
C GLU A 37 15.18 45.70 -19.59
N SER A 38 14.46 46.67 -19.01
CA SER A 38 14.25 48.03 -19.55
C SER A 38 13.36 48.25 -20.78
N GLY A 39 12.10 48.66 -20.55
CA GLY A 39 11.26 49.31 -21.57
C GLY A 39 9.92 49.81 -21.01
N PRO A 40 9.50 51.07 -21.25
CA PRO A 40 8.40 51.69 -20.50
C PRO A 40 7.00 51.48 -21.13
N ARG A 41 6.03 51.29 -20.22
CA ARG A 41 4.69 51.89 -20.23
C ARG A 41 3.71 51.45 -21.34
N VAL A 42 2.81 50.52 -20.98
CA VAL A 42 1.38 50.62 -21.33
C VAL A 42 0.55 50.24 -20.10
N LYS A 43 -0.14 51.23 -19.53
CA LYS A 43 -1.21 51.02 -18.54
C LYS A 43 -2.47 50.63 -19.31
N THR A 44 -2.82 49.34 -19.30
CA THR A 44 -4.20 48.91 -19.52
C THR A 44 -4.72 48.38 -18.20
N GLY A 45 -5.58 49.16 -17.57
CA GLY A 45 -6.39 48.73 -16.45
C GLY A 45 -7.21 47.53 -16.87
N ARG A 46 -6.99 46.40 -16.20
CA ARG A 46 -7.97 45.33 -16.09
C ARG A 46 -8.00 45.01 -14.62
N GLU A 47 -9.06 45.45 -13.95
CA GLU A 47 -9.33 45.05 -12.58
C GLU A 47 -9.26 43.53 -12.52
N ALA A 48 -8.23 43.02 -11.85
CA ALA A 48 -8.12 41.61 -11.57
C ALA A 48 -9.29 41.26 -10.63
N PRO A 49 -10.18 40.32 -11.01
CA PRO A 49 -11.22 39.87 -10.10
C PRO A 49 -10.56 39.35 -8.83
N GLY A 50 -11.15 39.72 -7.70
CA GLY A 50 -10.62 39.61 -6.35
C GLY A 50 -9.62 38.47 -6.17
N ARG A 51 -8.41 38.85 -5.72
CA ARG A 51 -7.41 37.94 -5.18
C ARG A 51 -8.07 37.21 -4.01
N ILE A 52 -8.67 36.04 -4.28
CA ILE A 52 -9.17 35.13 -3.26
C ILE A 52 -7.91 34.76 -2.48
N VAL A 53 -7.70 35.42 -1.36
CA VAL A 53 -6.74 35.01 -0.34
C VAL A 53 -7.34 33.73 0.21
N LEU A 54 -7.00 32.61 -0.45
CA LEU A 54 -7.20 31.28 0.09
C LEU A 54 -6.59 31.34 1.49
N ALA A 55 -7.42 31.21 2.52
CA ALA A 55 -6.95 31.22 3.90
C ALA A 55 -5.73 30.29 4.01
N SER A 56 -4.66 30.78 4.65
CA SER A 56 -3.45 29.99 4.87
C SER A 56 -3.87 28.58 5.30
N PRO A 57 -3.42 27.53 4.59
CA PRO A 57 -3.83 26.18 4.92
C PRO A 57 -3.57 25.94 6.41
N PRO A 58 -4.51 25.29 7.12
CA PRO A 58 -4.39 25.10 8.56
C PRO A 58 -3.00 24.55 8.83
N GLN A 59 -2.22 25.27 9.66
CA GLN A 59 -0.84 24.89 9.96
C GLN A 59 -0.85 23.42 10.34
N SER A 60 -0.37 22.58 9.43
CA SER A 60 -0.34 21.15 9.61
C SER A 60 0.53 20.89 10.83
N ASP A 61 -0.02 20.20 11.81
CA ASP A 61 0.65 19.80 13.04
C ASP A 61 2.09 19.35 12.71
N PRO A 62 3.13 19.94 13.32
CA PRO A 62 4.52 19.59 13.02
C PRO A 62 4.79 18.09 13.14
N VAL A 63 4.08 17.39 14.04
CA VAL A 63 4.19 15.93 14.22
C VAL A 63 3.63 15.17 13.01
N ALA A 64 2.51 15.64 12.45
CA ALA A 64 1.91 15.04 11.27
C ALA A 64 2.79 15.19 10.04
N VAL A 65 3.45 16.35 9.89
CA VAL A 65 4.39 16.60 8.79
C VAL A 65 5.62 15.69 8.91
N GLU A 66 6.17 15.53 10.11
CA GLU A 66 7.30 14.62 10.34
C GLU A 66 6.91 13.17 10.06
N ARG A 67 5.76 12.72 10.56
CA ARG A 67 5.22 11.38 10.26
C ARG A 67 5.10 11.13 8.76
N GLN A 68 4.54 12.09 8.01
CA GLN A 68 4.37 11.96 6.56
C GLN A 68 5.73 11.90 5.85
N LYS A 69 6.70 12.70 6.28
CA LYS A 69 8.06 12.70 5.72
C LYS A 69 8.77 11.36 5.96
N LEU A 70 8.67 10.82 7.18
CA LEU A 70 9.27 9.52 7.51
C LEU A 70 8.57 8.37 6.78
N LEU A 71 7.24 8.41 6.66
CA LEU A 71 6.48 7.42 5.88
C LEU A 71 6.87 7.45 4.41
N ALA A 72 6.96 8.64 3.80
CA ALA A 72 7.41 8.79 2.43
C ALA A 72 8.83 8.22 2.24
N ARG A 73 9.70 8.36 3.24
CA ARG A 73 11.05 7.76 3.22
C ARG A 73 11.00 6.23 3.24
N VAL A 74 10.13 5.62 4.03
CA VAL A 74 9.93 4.16 4.06
C VAL A 74 9.49 3.66 2.68
N LEU A 75 8.48 4.32 2.09
CA LEU A 75 7.92 3.94 0.79
C LEU A 75 8.89 4.15 -0.38
N ALA A 76 9.75 5.16 -0.31
CA ALA A 76 10.75 5.46 -1.34
C ALA A 76 12.07 4.68 -1.16
N ALA A 77 12.32 4.10 0.01
CA ALA A 77 13.51 3.30 0.26
C ALA A 77 13.55 2.10 -0.71
N THR A 78 14.75 1.70 -1.13
CA THR A 78 14.92 0.50 -1.95
C THR A 78 16.11 -0.29 -1.43
N GLY A 79 15.94 -1.60 -1.32
CA GLY A 79 16.94 -2.50 -0.77
C GLY A 79 16.90 -2.62 0.76
N ARG A 80 17.20 -3.83 1.23
CA ARG A 80 17.14 -4.23 2.65
C ARG A 80 17.78 -3.23 3.64
N PRO A 81 19.02 -2.74 3.44
CA PRO A 81 19.65 -1.85 4.42
C PRO A 81 18.98 -0.47 4.51
N ALA A 82 18.55 0.09 3.37
CA ALA A 82 17.88 1.40 3.34
C ALA A 82 16.48 1.30 3.94
N ILE A 83 15.76 0.22 3.65
CA ILE A 83 14.43 -0.06 4.21
C ILE A 83 14.50 -0.23 5.71
N SER A 84 15.42 -1.06 6.20
CA SER A 84 15.57 -1.30 7.64
C SER A 84 15.89 -0.01 8.39
N LYS A 85 16.77 0.83 7.84
CA LYS A 85 17.06 2.15 8.40
C LYS A 85 15.81 3.04 8.44
N ALA A 86 15.08 3.15 7.34
CA ALA A 86 13.89 4.01 7.28
C ALA A 86 12.77 3.55 8.23
N VAL A 87 12.56 2.24 8.35
CA VAL A 87 11.59 1.64 9.28
C VAL A 87 12.00 1.90 10.72
N ASN A 88 13.27 1.70 11.07
CA ASN A 88 13.80 2.00 12.40
C ASN A 88 13.71 3.49 12.75
N ASP A 89 14.00 4.39 11.81
CA ASP A 89 13.83 5.83 11.99
C ASP A 89 12.35 6.18 12.27
N PHE A 90 11.42 5.58 11.53
CA PHE A 90 9.98 5.79 11.71
C PHE A 90 9.49 5.30 13.09
N MET A 91 9.94 4.12 13.53
CA MET A 91 9.60 3.57 14.84
C MET A 91 10.25 4.35 15.99
N LYS A 92 11.48 4.81 15.81
CA LYS A 92 12.20 5.63 16.79
C LYS A 92 11.49 6.97 17.04
N ALA A 93 10.80 7.50 16.05
CA ALA A 93 9.95 8.68 16.19
C ALA A 93 8.63 8.39 16.94
N GLY A 94 8.35 7.14 17.32
CA GLY A 94 7.15 6.76 18.08
C GLY A 94 5.87 6.75 17.25
N HIS A 95 5.97 6.71 15.92
CA HIS A 95 4.82 6.69 15.04
C HIS A 95 4.33 5.26 14.76
N THR A 96 3.01 5.11 14.62
CA THR A 96 2.39 3.85 14.19
C THR A 96 2.25 3.80 12.68
N PHE A 97 2.62 2.66 12.09
CA PHE A 97 2.47 2.41 10.66
C PHE A 97 1.00 2.44 10.26
N PRO A 98 0.64 3.13 9.16
CA PRO A 98 -0.71 3.08 8.63
C PRO A 98 -1.02 1.67 8.13
N GLN A 99 -2.31 1.30 8.14
CA GLN A 99 -2.75 -0.05 7.78
C GLN A 99 -2.82 -0.25 6.25
N GLU A 100 -1.72 0.08 5.56
CA GLU A 100 -1.63 0.12 4.10
C GLU A 100 -0.77 -1.02 3.56
N GLN A 101 -1.26 -1.71 2.53
CA GLN A 101 -0.56 -2.85 1.92
C GLN A 101 0.87 -2.50 1.45
N ASP A 102 1.06 -1.34 0.83
CA ASP A 102 2.36 -0.93 0.28
C ASP A 102 3.42 -0.71 1.37
N VAL A 103 3.01 -0.27 2.56
CA VAL A 103 3.89 -0.12 3.73
C VAL A 103 4.34 -1.49 4.22
N TYR A 104 3.42 -2.40 4.48
CA TYR A 104 3.79 -3.74 4.97
C TYR A 104 4.53 -4.56 3.93
N LEU A 105 4.25 -4.37 2.65
CA LEU A 105 5.07 -4.94 1.58
C LEU A 105 6.53 -4.53 1.74
N GLN A 106 6.79 -3.27 2.07
CA GLN A 106 8.13 -2.77 2.29
C GLN A 106 8.78 -3.36 3.55
N LEU A 107 8.01 -3.51 4.64
CA LEU A 107 8.49 -4.14 5.88
C LEU A 107 8.90 -5.61 5.68
N LEU A 108 8.41 -6.31 4.66
CA LEU A 108 8.88 -7.67 4.32
C LEU A 108 10.36 -7.72 3.92
N GLU A 109 10.97 -6.60 3.53
CA GLU A 109 12.41 -6.52 3.22
C GLU A 109 13.28 -6.09 4.41
N HIS A 110 12.70 -6.03 5.61
CA HIS A 110 13.42 -5.69 6.83
C HIS A 110 14.52 -6.73 7.15
N THR A 111 15.54 -6.30 7.90
CA THR A 111 16.61 -7.19 8.36
C THR A 111 16.16 -8.03 9.54
N ASP A 112 15.44 -7.43 10.49
CA ASP A 112 14.91 -8.13 11.67
C ASP A 112 13.68 -8.97 11.31
N GLU A 113 13.73 -10.26 11.60
CA GLU A 113 12.67 -11.22 11.27
C GLU A 113 11.38 -11.01 12.06
N GLU A 114 11.45 -10.52 13.30
CA GLU A 114 10.26 -10.18 14.08
C GLU A 114 9.40 -9.14 13.34
N ARG A 115 10.04 -8.17 12.68
CA ARG A 115 9.35 -7.15 11.89
C ARG A 115 8.75 -7.71 10.62
N VAL A 116 9.43 -8.68 10.01
CA VAL A 116 8.88 -9.42 8.87
C VAL A 116 7.65 -10.22 9.31
N GLN A 117 7.68 -10.86 10.47
CA GLN A 117 6.56 -11.61 11.03
C GLN A 117 5.36 -10.70 11.33
N ASP A 118 5.58 -9.58 12.01
CA ASP A 118 4.57 -8.55 12.27
C ASP A 118 3.91 -8.09 10.95
N ALA A 119 4.71 -7.86 9.91
CA ALA A 119 4.23 -7.45 8.60
C ALA A 119 3.42 -8.54 7.89
N ILE A 120 3.83 -9.81 7.98
CA ILE A 120 3.06 -10.95 7.45
C ILE A 120 1.71 -11.06 8.15
N GLN A 121 1.67 -10.88 9.47
CA GLN A 121 0.43 -10.90 10.24
C GLN A 121 -0.50 -9.76 9.82
N ALA A 122 0.02 -8.52 9.74
CA ALA A 122 -0.75 -7.36 9.31
C ALA A 122 -1.29 -7.52 7.86
N LEU A 123 -0.48 -8.04 6.95
CA LEU A 123 -0.91 -8.36 5.58
C LEU A 123 -2.00 -9.42 5.56
N THR A 124 -1.92 -10.45 6.42
CA THR A 124 -2.97 -11.46 6.54
C THR A 124 -4.30 -10.83 6.96
N THR A 125 -4.28 -9.88 7.90
CA THR A 125 -5.47 -9.15 8.33
C THR A 125 -6.04 -8.27 7.23
N ILE A 126 -5.20 -7.50 6.52
CA ILE A 126 -5.66 -6.59 5.46
C ILE A 126 -6.25 -7.39 4.28
N LEU A 127 -5.60 -8.48 3.90
CA LEU A 127 -6.02 -9.30 2.76
C LEU A 127 -7.27 -10.14 3.03
N ALA A 128 -7.74 -10.20 4.28
CA ALA A 128 -9.04 -10.78 4.60
C ALA A 128 -10.20 -9.90 4.10
N GLY A 129 -9.99 -8.59 3.96
CA GLY A 129 -11.00 -7.62 3.48
C GLY A 129 -10.70 -7.02 2.09
N GLU A 130 -9.44 -7.03 1.67
CA GLU A 130 -8.99 -6.35 0.44
C GLU A 130 -8.24 -7.28 -0.52
N LEU A 131 -8.32 -7.01 -1.83
CA LEU A 131 -7.47 -7.72 -2.80
C LEU A 131 -6.01 -7.25 -2.72
N PRO A 132 -5.04 -8.15 -2.94
CA PRO A 132 -3.63 -7.78 -3.00
C PRO A 132 -3.35 -6.82 -4.17
N LYS A 133 -2.90 -5.58 -3.87
CA LYS A 133 -2.58 -4.58 -4.90
C LYS A 133 -1.46 -5.04 -5.85
N ARG A 134 -0.45 -5.75 -5.32
CA ARG A 134 0.74 -6.19 -6.06
C ARG A 134 1.04 -7.67 -5.82
N ARG A 135 0.10 -8.52 -6.22
CA ARG A 135 0.15 -9.97 -5.98
C ARG A 135 1.47 -10.62 -6.36
N ALA A 136 1.98 -10.38 -7.57
CA ALA A 136 3.23 -10.98 -8.04
C ALA A 136 4.45 -10.58 -7.19
N VAL A 137 4.51 -9.32 -6.73
CA VAL A 137 5.59 -8.82 -5.87
C VAL A 137 5.49 -9.48 -4.49
N LEU A 138 4.29 -9.55 -3.93
CA LEU A 138 4.03 -10.19 -2.64
C LEU A 138 4.44 -11.68 -2.68
N GLU A 139 3.97 -12.44 -3.67
CA GLU A 139 4.31 -13.87 -3.82
C GLU A 139 5.82 -14.09 -3.97
N SER A 140 6.50 -13.26 -4.78
CA SER A 140 7.95 -13.31 -4.95
C SER A 140 8.71 -13.04 -3.64
N ARG A 141 8.30 -12.00 -2.89
CA ARG A 141 8.91 -11.67 -1.58
C ARG A 141 8.66 -12.77 -0.56
N LEU A 142 7.43 -13.29 -0.45
CA LEU A 142 7.11 -14.40 0.46
C LEU A 142 7.89 -15.67 0.12
N ARG A 143 8.05 -15.99 -1.17
CA ARG A 143 8.89 -17.13 -1.59
C ARG A 143 10.34 -16.96 -1.17
N ARG A 144 10.91 -15.76 -1.31
CA ARG A 144 12.27 -15.47 -0.85
C ARG A 144 12.40 -15.61 0.67
N ILE A 145 11.42 -15.12 1.44
CA ILE A 145 11.42 -15.26 2.90
C ILE A 145 11.34 -16.74 3.30
N GLU A 146 10.49 -17.53 2.66
CA GLU A 146 10.40 -18.97 2.91
C GLU A 146 11.72 -19.72 2.65
N GLU A 147 12.49 -19.29 1.64
CA GLU A 147 13.76 -19.91 1.27
C GLU A 147 14.94 -19.46 2.15
N PHE A 148 14.99 -18.18 2.54
CA PHE A 148 16.18 -17.57 3.16
C PHE A 148 16.00 -17.10 4.60
N ALA A 149 14.79 -17.16 5.19
CA ALA A 149 14.62 -16.80 6.60
C ALA A 149 15.28 -17.84 7.52
N GLU A 150 15.97 -17.35 8.54
CA GLU A 150 16.68 -18.14 9.53
C GLU A 150 15.69 -18.78 10.50
N GLU A 151 14.66 -18.05 10.92
CA GLU A 151 13.67 -18.55 11.86
C GLU A 151 12.60 -19.41 11.16
N GLY A 152 12.35 -20.60 11.72
CA GLY A 152 11.32 -21.52 11.21
C GLY A 152 9.92 -20.89 11.22
N ARG A 153 9.58 -20.14 12.29
CA ARG A 153 8.29 -19.46 12.42
C ARG A 153 8.02 -18.47 11.28
N THR A 154 9.06 -17.74 10.85
CA THR A 154 8.97 -16.77 9.76
C THR A 154 8.74 -17.47 8.43
N ARG A 155 9.44 -18.58 8.17
CA ARG A 155 9.24 -19.42 6.98
C ARG A 155 7.84 -20.00 6.91
N ASP A 156 7.34 -20.55 8.01
CA ASP A 156 6.01 -21.14 8.09
C ASP A 156 4.90 -20.10 7.88
N ALA A 157 5.04 -18.92 8.49
CA ALA A 157 4.11 -17.81 8.31
C ALA A 157 4.08 -17.32 6.85
N ALA A 158 5.25 -17.18 6.22
CA ALA A 158 5.35 -16.79 4.81
C ALA A 158 4.73 -17.85 3.88
N ALA A 159 5.02 -19.13 4.12
CA ALA A 159 4.46 -20.24 3.36
C ALA A 159 2.93 -20.31 3.50
N HIS A 160 2.41 -20.09 4.71
CA HIS A 160 0.97 -20.03 4.97
C HIS A 160 0.29 -18.91 4.18
N LEU A 161 0.82 -17.68 4.25
CA LEU A 161 0.28 -16.55 3.51
C LEU A 161 0.39 -16.77 1.99
N ARG A 162 1.50 -17.34 1.50
CA ARG A 162 1.67 -17.67 0.07
C ARG A 162 0.63 -18.68 -0.41
N ARG A 163 0.34 -19.72 0.38
CA ARG A 163 -0.73 -20.69 0.06
C ARG A 163 -2.10 -20.01 0.01
N HIS A 164 -2.36 -19.08 0.94
CA HIS A 164 -3.61 -18.31 0.95
C HIS A 164 -3.79 -17.46 -0.32
N LEU A 165 -2.71 -16.84 -0.80
CA LEU A 165 -2.69 -16.09 -2.06
C LEU A 165 -2.86 -17.00 -3.29
N GLY A 166 -2.08 -18.08 -3.36
CA GLY A 166 -2.01 -19.00 -4.50
C GLY A 166 -3.23 -19.91 -4.65
N GLY A 167 -3.92 -20.20 -3.55
CA GLY A 167 -5.04 -21.14 -3.50
C GLY A 167 -6.29 -20.49 -2.95
N SER A 168 -6.72 -19.36 -3.53
CA SER A 168 -7.95 -18.66 -3.15
C SER A 168 -9.02 -19.66 -2.68
N PRO A 169 -9.49 -19.58 -1.41
CA PRO A 169 -10.58 -20.43 -0.94
C PRO A 169 -11.87 -20.21 -1.75
N SER A 170 -11.93 -19.15 -2.57
CA SER A 170 -13.02 -18.88 -3.52
C SER A 170 -13.05 -19.84 -4.73
N GLY A 171 -12.06 -20.74 -4.89
CA GLY A 171 -12.05 -21.76 -5.94
C GLY A 171 -12.56 -23.15 -5.51
N ARG A 172 -12.89 -23.35 -4.22
CA ARG A 172 -13.47 -24.60 -3.72
C ARG A 172 -14.88 -24.35 -3.21
N ARG A 173 -15.87 -24.33 -4.11
CA ARG A 173 -17.30 -24.59 -3.86
C ARG A 173 -18.09 -24.47 -5.17
N LYS A 174 -17.87 -25.40 -6.11
CA LYS A 174 -18.89 -25.73 -7.11
C LYS A 174 -19.07 -27.23 -7.33
N ASP A 175 -18.14 -28.05 -6.85
CA ASP A 175 -18.27 -29.52 -6.90
C ASP A 175 -18.04 -30.14 -5.52
N GLU A 176 -18.94 -29.86 -4.57
CA GLU A 176 -19.08 -30.72 -3.39
C GLU A 176 -20.57 -30.80 -3.02
N ALA A 177 -21.32 -31.36 -3.97
CA ALA A 177 -22.70 -31.76 -3.80
C ALA A 177 -22.84 -33.21 -4.29
N VAL A 178 -22.02 -34.13 -3.78
CA VAL A 178 -22.36 -35.55 -3.84
C VAL A 178 -21.70 -36.31 -2.70
N ASP A 179 -22.54 -37.04 -1.97
CA ASP A 179 -22.21 -38.19 -1.14
C ASP A 179 -21.41 -38.00 0.15
N SER A 180 -22.14 -37.81 1.25
CA SER A 180 -21.78 -38.41 2.53
C SER A 180 -23.04 -38.89 3.24
N ALA A 181 -23.66 -39.92 2.66
CA ALA A 181 -24.60 -40.80 3.32
C ALA A 181 -23.94 -42.17 3.58
N SER A 182 -23.24 -42.30 4.71
CA SER A 182 -23.16 -43.57 5.48
C SER A 182 -22.22 -43.38 6.68
N THR A 183 -22.75 -43.44 7.90
CA THR A 183 -22.84 -44.64 8.74
C THR A 183 -21.52 -44.93 9.47
N VAL A 184 -21.51 -44.81 10.80
CA VAL A 184 -21.22 -45.88 11.77
C VAL A 184 -20.81 -45.28 13.14
N ALA A 185 -21.64 -45.60 14.14
CA ALA A 185 -21.36 -45.90 15.55
C ALA A 185 -20.68 -44.89 16.50
N ALA A 186 -21.38 -44.66 17.62
CA ALA A 186 -20.93 -44.33 18.98
C ALA A 186 -19.83 -45.31 19.51
N PRO A 187 -19.24 -45.19 20.73
CA PRO A 187 -19.61 -44.41 21.94
C PRO A 187 -18.36 -43.88 22.73
N PRO A 188 -18.33 -43.72 24.08
CA PRO A 188 -19.30 -43.21 25.05
C PRO A 188 -18.80 -41.95 25.80
N VAL A 189 -19.75 -41.28 26.44
CA VAL A 189 -19.58 -40.25 27.47
C VAL A 189 -18.81 -40.77 28.69
N SER A 190 -17.83 -40.00 29.18
CA SER A 190 -17.31 -40.16 30.55
C SER A 190 -16.70 -38.87 31.09
N ALA A 191 -17.16 -38.54 32.31
CA ALA A 191 -16.48 -37.84 33.37
C ALA A 191 -16.29 -36.31 33.28
N THR A 192 -17.36 -35.62 33.68
CA THR A 192 -17.31 -34.39 34.48
C THR A 192 -16.45 -34.60 35.74
N ARG A 193 -15.44 -33.74 35.97
CA ARG A 193 -14.78 -33.56 37.27
C ARG A 193 -14.70 -32.06 37.58
N PRO A 194 -15.41 -31.56 38.61
CA PRO A 194 -15.24 -30.20 39.09
C PRO A 194 -14.24 -30.11 40.26
N THR A 195 -13.59 -28.94 40.32
CA THR A 195 -13.11 -28.21 41.51
C THR A 195 -12.09 -28.87 42.45
N GLY A 196 -10.90 -28.27 42.51
CA GLY A 196 -9.92 -28.44 43.58
C GLY A 196 -9.12 -27.15 43.75
N ASN A 197 -9.67 -26.24 44.55
CA ASN A 197 -9.11 -24.97 44.97
C ASN A 197 -7.94 -25.25 45.93
N GLY A 198 -6.72 -24.86 45.59
CA GLY A 198 -5.52 -25.08 46.41
C GLY A 198 -4.75 -23.78 46.58
N ALA A 199 -5.03 -23.06 47.65
CA ALA A 199 -4.22 -21.96 48.16
C ALA A 199 -2.94 -22.52 48.80
N PRO A 200 -1.76 -21.93 48.57
CA PRO A 200 -0.61 -22.20 49.42
C PRO A 200 -0.71 -21.39 50.72
N GLU A 201 -0.70 -22.18 51.77
CA GLU A 201 -0.60 -21.89 53.18
C GLU A 201 0.63 -21.04 53.53
N VAL A 202 0.45 -20.23 54.56
CA VAL A 202 1.42 -19.35 55.20
C VAL A 202 2.41 -20.21 55.99
N GLN A 203 3.72 -20.03 55.78
CA GLN A 203 4.73 -20.49 56.74
C GLN A 203 5.54 -19.30 57.23
N GLU A 204 5.18 -18.94 58.45
CA GLU A 204 5.91 -18.20 59.46
C GLU A 204 7.13 -19.03 59.90
N GLU A 205 8.35 -18.52 59.75
CA GLU A 205 9.48 -18.93 60.61
C GLU A 205 10.55 -17.82 60.66
N GLN A 206 10.61 -17.21 61.85
CA GLN A 206 11.77 -16.70 62.61
C GLN A 206 12.92 -15.96 61.91
#